data_AF-A0A4Y2QYF3-F1
#
_entry.id   AF-A0A4Y2QYF3-F1
#
_cell.length_a   1.000
_cell.length_b   1.000
_cell.length_c   1.000
_cell.angle_alpha   90.00
_cell.angle_beta   90.00
_cell.angle_gamma   90.00
#
_symmetry.space_group_name_H-M   'P 1'
#
loop_
_entity.id
_entity.type
_entity.pdbx_description
1 polymer ?
#
loop_
_entity_poly.entity_id
_entity_poly.type
_entity_poly.pdbx_seq_one_letter_code
_entity_poly.pdbx_strand_id
1 'polypeptide(L)'
;MLRSYSVGLIGASEVPSCKNVYIMGPIFTVPKYIFCTLACILYVYICRFFKKVLTTHSESVLEKEQLSCKEFRDYLLRHERIVKRVKDFENVMSLPILFLVMYDSLEMIFGFVDLDPFGEFSVTARKQNLIWFNLFTSLRALISFLCVSLAAASVASASDRAKKGQQEILKLVHASTVQEKIELLLFIKVHNCPPLVLSAGGCIYFTNSLIFTAFCSVLTYSLLM
;
A
#
# COMPACT_ATOMS: atom_id res chain seq x y z
N MET A 1 46.56 -13.11 -17.77
CA MET A 1 46.73 -11.89 -16.95
C MET A 1 45.59 -10.94 -17.31
N LEU A 2 44.47 -11.00 -16.60
CA LEU A 2 43.41 -9.99 -16.65
C LEU A 2 42.65 -10.06 -15.31
N ARG A 3 42.66 -8.92 -14.62
CA ARG A 3 42.22 -8.69 -13.24
C ARG A 3 40.72 -8.98 -13.08
N SER A 4 40.38 -9.89 -12.18
CA SER A 4 39.09 -9.92 -11.50
C SER A 4 39.03 -8.73 -10.55
N TYR A 5 38.15 -7.77 -10.81
CA TYR A 5 37.74 -6.78 -9.82
C TYR A 5 36.79 -7.46 -8.84
N SER A 6 37.36 -7.95 -7.74
CA SER A 6 36.61 -8.27 -6.54
C SER A 6 36.24 -6.95 -5.85
N VAL A 7 34.98 -6.53 -5.97
CA VAL A 7 34.38 -5.70 -4.91
C VAL A 7 34.08 -6.67 -3.78
N GLY A 8 35.03 -6.73 -2.85
CA GLY A 8 34.98 -7.62 -1.71
C GLY A 8 33.81 -7.29 -0.80
N LEU A 9 32.91 -8.26 -0.63
CA LEU A 9 32.37 -8.58 0.67
C LEU A 9 32.06 -10.07 0.66
N ILE A 10 32.77 -10.80 1.52
CA ILE A 10 32.65 -12.25 1.79
C ILE A 10 33.48 -13.11 0.82
N GLY A 11 34.72 -13.36 1.23
CA GLY A 11 35.51 -14.46 0.70
C GLY A 11 34.73 -15.76 0.89
N ALA A 12 34.33 -16.36 -0.23
CA ALA A 12 33.78 -17.70 -0.24
C ALA A 12 34.91 -18.69 0.11
N SER A 13 35.09 -18.93 1.41
CA SER A 13 35.73 -20.16 1.85
C SER A 13 34.87 -21.32 1.37
N GLU A 14 35.49 -22.26 0.65
CA GLU A 14 34.88 -23.53 0.25
C GLU A 14 34.34 -24.26 1.49
N VAL A 15 33.02 -24.26 1.69
CA VAL A 15 32.35 -25.02 2.76
C VAL A 15 31.52 -26.14 2.15
N PRO A 16 31.64 -27.40 2.60
CA PRO A 16 30.82 -28.50 2.13
C PRO A 16 29.43 -28.42 2.76
N SER A 17 28.53 -27.59 2.23
CA SER A 17 27.17 -27.49 2.83
C SER A 17 26.04 -27.02 1.89
N CYS A 18 26.16 -27.20 0.56
CA CYS A 18 25.06 -26.90 -0.37
C CYS A 18 23.78 -27.72 -0.11
N LYS A 19 23.89 -28.88 0.56
CA LYS A 19 22.75 -29.78 0.87
C LYS A 19 21.88 -29.26 2.03
N ASN A 20 22.49 -28.69 3.06
CA ASN A 20 21.76 -28.14 4.21
C ASN A 20 21.05 -26.82 3.87
N VAL A 21 21.62 -25.99 2.99
CA VAL A 21 20.96 -24.77 2.50
C VAL A 21 19.69 -25.11 1.71
N TYR A 22 19.67 -26.24 0.99
CA TYR A 22 18.52 -26.67 0.20
C TYR A 22 17.35 -27.21 1.05
N ILE A 23 17.64 -27.84 2.19
CA ILE A 23 16.61 -28.35 3.11
C ILE A 23 16.12 -27.24 4.04
N MET A 24 17.03 -26.38 4.52
CA MET A 24 16.69 -25.29 5.42
C MET A 24 16.03 -24.11 4.68
N GLY A 25 16.39 -23.88 3.42
CA GLY A 25 15.84 -22.80 2.58
C GLY A 25 14.32 -22.76 2.62
N PRO A 26 13.60 -23.80 2.16
CA PRO A 26 12.13 -23.85 2.15
C PRO A 26 11.50 -23.66 3.54
N ILE A 27 12.15 -24.16 4.60
CA ILE A 27 11.65 -24.07 5.97
C ILE A 27 11.62 -22.62 6.46
N PHE A 28 12.55 -21.78 5.99
CA PHE A 28 12.57 -20.35 6.31
C PHE A 28 11.79 -19.47 5.31
N THR A 29 11.76 -19.83 4.02
CA THR A 29 11.02 -19.04 3.01
C THR A 29 9.51 -19.25 3.09
N VAL A 30 9.04 -20.49 3.28
CA VAL A 30 7.59 -20.80 3.23
C VAL A 30 6.80 -20.04 4.31
N PRO A 31 7.21 -20.03 5.60
CA PRO A 31 6.49 -19.26 6.63
C PRO A 31 6.49 -17.76 6.35
N LYS A 32 7.60 -17.23 5.82
CA LYS A 32 7.72 -15.82 5.43
C LYS A 32 6.72 -15.47 4.33
N TYR A 33 6.65 -16.27 3.26
CA TYR A 33 5.68 -16.05 2.18
C TYR A 33 4.24 -16.15 2.68
N ILE A 34 3.93 -17.13 3.52
CA ILE A 34 2.59 -17.28 4.10
C ILE A 34 2.22 -16.03 4.91
N PHE A 35 3.12 -15.58 5.79
CA PHE A 35 2.89 -14.39 6.60
C PHE A 35 2.70 -13.13 5.76
N CYS A 36 3.56 -12.89 4.77
CA CYS A 36 3.43 -11.77 3.83
C CYS A 36 2.10 -11.82 3.06
N THR A 37 1.68 -13.00 2.60
CA THR A 37 0.39 -13.17 1.91
C THR A 37 -0.78 -12.82 2.82
N LEU A 38 -0.77 -13.34 4.05
CA LEU A 38 -1.83 -13.10 5.02
C LEU A 38 -1.91 -11.62 5.38
N ALA A 39 -0.77 -10.96 5.61
CA ALA A 39 -0.71 -9.53 5.86
C ALA A 39 -1.27 -8.73 4.67
N CYS A 40 -0.90 -9.08 3.43
CA CYS A 40 -1.43 -8.47 2.23
C CYS A 40 -2.96 -8.64 2.11
N ILE A 41 -3.47 -9.87 2.27
CA ILE A 41 -4.90 -10.16 2.16
C ILE A 41 -5.70 -9.41 3.23
N LEU A 42 -5.24 -9.46 4.49
CA LEU A 42 -5.87 -8.77 5.61
C LEU A 42 -5.89 -7.26 5.37
N TYR A 43 -4.76 -6.68 4.93
CA TYR A 43 -4.67 -5.26 4.64
C TYR A 43 -5.65 -4.85 3.54
N VAL A 44 -5.63 -5.55 2.40
CA VAL A 44 -6.53 -5.27 1.27
C VAL A 44 -8.00 -5.42 1.67
N TYR A 45 -8.33 -6.45 2.45
CA TYR A 45 -9.69 -6.68 2.95
C TYR A 45 -10.16 -5.50 3.82
N ILE A 46 -9.33 -5.07 4.77
CA ILE A 46 -9.67 -3.97 5.67
C ILE A 46 -9.75 -2.64 4.92
N CYS A 47 -8.84 -2.37 3.98
CA CYS A 47 -8.93 -1.19 3.10
C CYS A 47 -10.23 -1.18 2.30
N ARG A 48 -10.63 -2.33 1.72
CA ARG A 48 -11.91 -2.44 1.00
C ARG A 48 -13.11 -2.23 1.92
N PHE A 49 -13.06 -2.75 3.15
CA PHE A 49 -14.08 -2.50 4.15
C PHE A 49 -14.21 -1.01 4.46
N PHE A 50 -13.10 -0.32 4.75
CA PHE A 50 -13.11 1.12 5.01
C PHE A 50 -13.60 1.94 3.80
N LYS A 51 -13.17 1.60 2.59
CA LYS A 51 -13.69 2.20 1.36
C LYS A 51 -15.21 2.10 1.31
N LYS A 52 -15.77 0.91 1.55
CA LYS A 52 -17.23 0.70 1.52
C LYS A 52 -17.94 1.51 2.61
N VAL A 53 -17.39 1.53 3.82
CA VAL A 53 -17.94 2.33 4.93
C VAL A 53 -17.93 3.82 4.59
N LEU A 54 -16.85 4.34 4.02
CA LEU A 54 -16.73 5.74 3.59
C LEU A 54 -17.72 6.09 2.48
N THR A 55 -17.86 5.24 1.46
CA THR A 55 -18.79 5.48 0.34
C THR A 55 -20.24 5.43 0.80
N THR A 56 -20.63 4.42 1.57
CA THR A 56 -22.01 4.30 2.09
C THR A 56 -22.34 5.46 3.03
N HIS A 57 -21.39 5.87 3.87
CA HIS A 57 -21.57 7.04 4.73
C HIS A 57 -21.81 8.31 3.90
N SER A 58 -21.02 8.55 2.84
CA SER A 58 -21.21 9.72 1.98
C SER A 58 -22.53 9.70 1.21
N GLU A 59 -22.94 8.54 0.69
CA GLU A 59 -24.17 8.40 -0.13
C GLU A 59 -25.44 8.57 0.72
N SER A 60 -25.47 8.02 1.93
CA SER A 60 -26.65 8.04 2.82
C SER A 60 -27.17 9.43 3.21
N VAL A 61 -26.37 10.48 3.02
CA VAL A 61 -26.73 11.87 3.38
C VAL A 61 -27.04 12.72 2.15
N LEU A 62 -26.50 12.35 0.98
CA LEU A 62 -26.82 12.98 -0.31
C LEU A 62 -28.26 12.69 -0.78
N GLU A 63 -28.88 11.62 -0.29
CA GLU A 63 -30.29 11.27 -0.61
C GLU A 63 -31.32 12.17 0.09
N LYS A 64 -30.90 13.00 1.05
CA LYS A 64 -31.80 13.90 1.78
C LYS A 64 -31.83 15.29 1.16
N GLU A 65 -33.02 15.81 0.83
CA GLU A 65 -33.20 17.15 0.27
C GLU A 65 -32.91 18.29 1.27
N GLN A 66 -33.11 18.05 2.57
CA GLN A 66 -32.83 19.01 3.64
C GLN A 66 -32.24 18.29 4.86
N LEU A 67 -31.21 18.88 5.46
CA LEU A 67 -30.61 18.40 6.71
C LEU A 67 -30.72 19.44 7.82
N SER A 68 -31.08 18.97 9.01
CA SER A 68 -30.98 19.76 10.23
C SER A 68 -29.53 19.92 10.69
N CYS A 69 -29.23 21.00 11.41
CA CYS A 69 -27.90 21.27 12.00
C CYS A 69 -27.44 20.11 12.91
N LYS A 70 -28.37 19.52 13.67
CA LYS A 70 -28.11 18.36 14.54
C LYS A 70 -27.70 17.12 13.77
N GLU A 71 -28.40 16.81 12.67
CA GLU A 71 -28.05 15.66 11.82
C GLU A 71 -26.68 15.83 11.15
N PHE A 72 -26.35 17.05 10.71
CA PHE A 72 -25.04 17.33 10.15
C PHE A 72 -23.91 17.19 11.19
N ARG A 73 -24.15 17.62 12.43
CA ARG A 73 -23.22 17.42 13.54
C ARG A 73 -22.98 15.94 13.83
N ASP A 74 -24.06 15.15 13.91
CA ASP A 74 -23.96 13.71 14.13
C ASP A 74 -23.24 12.99 12.99
N TYR A 75 -23.45 13.45 11.75
CA TYR A 75 -22.72 12.99 10.57
C TYR A 75 -21.22 13.26 10.65
N LEU A 76 -20.82 14.49 11.01
CA LEU A 76 -19.41 14.84 11.18
C LEU A 76 -18.74 14.04 12.30
N LEU A 77 -19.40 13.87 13.44
CA LEU A 77 -18.89 13.05 14.56
C LEU A 77 -18.76 11.55 14.19
N ARG A 78 -19.64 11.04 13.32
CA ARG A 78 -19.54 9.67 12.81
C ARG A 78 -18.40 9.54 11.82
N HIS A 79 -18.22 10.53 10.94
CA HIS A 79 -17.09 10.57 10.01
C HIS A 79 -15.75 10.63 10.75
N GLU A 80 -15.61 11.48 11.76
CA GLU A 80 -14.40 11.58 12.56
C GLU A 80 -14.05 10.25 13.27
N ARG A 81 -15.06 9.55 13.80
CA ARG A 81 -14.87 8.21 14.37
C ARG A 81 -14.36 7.20 13.33
N ILE A 82 -14.85 7.27 12.10
CA ILE A 82 -14.36 6.41 11.00
C ILE A 82 -12.91 6.76 10.69
N VAL A 83 -12.59 8.06 10.53
CA VAL A 83 -11.23 8.56 10.26
C VAL A 83 -10.26 8.11 11.35
N LYS A 84 -10.65 8.21 12.62
CA LYS A 84 -9.83 7.76 13.76
C LYS A 84 -9.51 6.27 13.66
N ARG A 85 -10.51 5.42 13.37
CA ARG A 85 -10.29 3.97 13.20
C ARG A 85 -9.37 3.65 12.02
N VAL A 86 -9.45 4.41 10.93
CA VAL A 86 -8.54 4.25 9.78
C VAL A 86 -7.11 4.59 10.18
N LYS A 87 -6.89 5.67 10.95
CA LYS A 87 -5.56 6.03 11.46
C LYS A 87 -5.02 5.03 12.48
N ASP A 88 -5.85 4.50 13.36
CA ASP A 88 -5.44 3.45 14.31
C ASP A 88 -5.01 2.19 13.55
N PHE A 89 -5.74 1.83 12.50
CA PHE A 89 -5.38 0.74 11.60
C PHE A 89 -4.07 1.00 10.85
N GLU A 90 -3.90 2.21 10.31
CA GLU A 90 -2.66 2.64 9.68
C GLU A 90 -1.48 2.48 10.64
N ASN A 91 -1.59 2.97 11.89
CA ASN A 91 -0.53 2.86 12.88
C ASN A 91 -0.12 1.40 13.13
N VAL A 92 -1.09 0.50 13.29
CA VAL A 92 -0.82 -0.93 13.54
C VAL A 92 -0.19 -1.63 12.33
N MET A 93 -0.66 -1.32 11.13
CA MET A 93 -0.24 -2.02 9.91
C MET A 93 0.91 -1.32 9.17
N SER A 94 1.25 -0.09 9.55
CA SER A 94 2.26 0.75 8.89
C SER A 94 3.60 0.03 8.71
N LEU A 95 4.09 -0.60 9.78
CA LEU A 95 5.36 -1.31 9.80
C LEU A 95 5.30 -2.66 9.05
N PRO A 96 4.30 -3.54 9.27
CA PRO A 96 4.11 -4.74 8.46
C PRO A 96 4.06 -4.47 6.95
N ILE A 97 3.33 -3.43 6.53
CA ILE A 97 3.20 -3.07 5.11
C ILE A 97 4.53 -2.52 4.58
N LEU A 98 5.26 -1.74 5.38
CA LEU A 98 6.57 -1.24 4.96
C LEU A 98 7.52 -2.40 4.64
N PHE A 99 7.60 -3.40 5.51
CA PHE A 99 8.41 -4.60 5.26
C PHE A 99 7.92 -5.39 4.04
N LEU A 100 6.60 -5.51 3.87
CA LEU A 100 6.01 -6.18 2.71
C LEU A 100 6.40 -5.46 1.40
N VAL A 101 6.23 -4.13 1.33
CA VAL A 101 6.54 -3.33 0.14
C VAL A 101 8.04 -3.39 -0.19
N MET A 102 8.91 -3.27 0.82
CA MET A 102 10.35 -3.40 0.64
C MET A 102 10.72 -4.79 0.11
N TYR A 103 10.08 -5.83 0.64
CA TYR A 103 10.31 -7.20 0.21
C TYR A 103 9.84 -7.44 -1.23
N ASP A 104 8.62 -7.01 -1.56
CA ASP A 104 8.07 -7.13 -2.91
C ASP A 104 8.96 -6.38 -3.94
N SER A 105 9.48 -5.20 -3.56
CA SER A 105 10.39 -4.43 -4.41
C SER A 105 11.70 -5.16 -4.70
N LEU A 106 12.27 -5.83 -3.69
CA LEU A 106 13.49 -6.64 -3.87
C LEU A 106 13.23 -7.84 -4.78
N GLU A 107 12.14 -8.58 -4.55
CA GLU A 107 11.78 -9.74 -5.40
C GLU A 107 11.54 -9.36 -6.85
N MET A 108 10.94 -8.19 -7.08
CA MET A 108 10.78 -7.63 -8.42
C MET A 108 12.13 -7.41 -9.10
N ILE A 109 13.07 -6.73 -8.43
CA ILE A 109 14.43 -6.44 -8.95
C ILE A 109 15.17 -7.75 -9.25
N PHE A 110 15.16 -8.72 -8.33
CA PHE A 110 15.84 -10.01 -8.55
C PHE A 110 15.29 -10.76 -9.76
N GLY A 111 13.97 -10.76 -9.96
CA GLY A 111 13.37 -11.36 -11.16
C GLY A 111 13.85 -10.72 -12.46
N PHE A 112 14.04 -9.40 -12.49
CA PHE A 112 14.57 -8.70 -13.67
C PHE A 112 16.07 -8.97 -13.90
N VAL A 113 16.88 -9.03 -12.84
CA VAL A 113 18.31 -9.36 -12.95
C VAL A 113 18.50 -10.79 -13.48
N ASP A 114 17.71 -11.75 -13.00
CA ASP A 114 17.81 -13.15 -13.44
C ASP A 114 17.28 -13.39 -14.85
N LEU A 115 16.42 -12.51 -15.36
CA LEU A 115 15.99 -12.53 -16.76
C LEU A 115 17.14 -12.21 -17.73
N ASP A 116 18.26 -11.65 -17.25
CA ASP A 116 19.45 -11.31 -18.05
C ASP A 116 19.08 -10.65 -19.39
N PRO A 117 18.48 -9.44 -19.36
CA PRO A 117 17.93 -8.80 -20.56
C PRO A 117 19.00 -8.50 -21.63
N PHE A 118 20.28 -8.50 -21.26
CA PHE A 118 21.42 -8.24 -22.14
C PHE A 118 22.13 -9.52 -22.61
N GLY A 119 21.72 -10.69 -22.12
CA GLY A 119 22.21 -11.99 -22.57
C GLY A 119 23.69 -12.22 -22.28
N GLU A 120 24.23 -11.62 -21.21
CA GLU A 120 25.65 -11.70 -20.88
C GLU A 120 26.06 -13.05 -20.27
N PHE A 121 25.10 -13.85 -19.80
CA PHE A 121 25.38 -15.07 -19.07
C PHE A 121 24.88 -16.35 -19.77
N SER A 122 25.77 -17.35 -19.91
CA SER A 122 25.42 -18.64 -20.50
C SER A 122 24.36 -19.40 -19.67
N VAL A 123 23.29 -19.86 -20.35
CA VAL A 123 22.14 -20.52 -19.72
C VAL A 123 22.37 -22.02 -19.65
N THR A 124 22.53 -22.57 -18.44
CA THR A 124 22.50 -24.02 -18.17
C THR A 124 21.08 -24.46 -17.80
N ALA A 125 20.71 -25.74 -18.00
CA ALA A 125 19.36 -26.24 -17.66
C ALA A 125 18.95 -26.02 -16.18
N ARG A 126 19.93 -26.04 -15.26
CA ARG A 126 19.71 -25.69 -13.83
C ARG A 126 19.39 -24.20 -13.63
N LYS A 127 19.99 -23.32 -14.45
CA LYS A 127 19.73 -21.88 -14.46
C LYS A 127 18.33 -21.60 -14.99
N GLN A 128 17.86 -22.39 -15.96
CA GLN A 128 16.54 -22.22 -16.57
C GLN A 128 15.38 -22.48 -15.59
N ASN A 129 15.47 -23.51 -14.74
CA ASN A 129 14.47 -23.73 -13.68
C ASN A 129 14.49 -22.63 -12.61
N LEU A 130 15.67 -22.05 -12.33
CA LEU A 130 15.82 -20.93 -11.40
C LEU A 130 15.18 -19.65 -11.95
N ILE A 131 15.37 -19.38 -13.25
CA ILE A 131 14.76 -18.24 -13.95
C ILE A 131 13.23 -18.31 -13.88
N TRP A 132 12.62 -19.47 -14.16
CA TRP A 132 11.16 -19.64 -14.05
C TRP A 132 10.65 -19.43 -12.63
N PHE A 133 11.37 -19.92 -11.62
CA PHE A 133 11.02 -19.72 -10.22
C PHE A 133 11.09 -18.24 -9.83
N ASN A 134 12.16 -17.53 -10.21
CA ASN A 134 12.35 -16.12 -9.90
C ASN A 134 11.39 -15.20 -10.67
N LEU A 135 11.02 -15.57 -11.90
CA LEU A 135 9.96 -14.92 -12.65
C LEU A 135 8.62 -15.04 -11.93
N PHE A 136 8.28 -16.23 -11.43
CA PHE A 136 7.05 -16.47 -10.70
C PHE A 136 7.00 -15.67 -9.39
N THR A 137 8.10 -15.63 -8.62
CA THR A 137 8.17 -14.84 -7.38
C THR A 137 8.08 -13.33 -7.68
N SER A 138 8.75 -12.85 -8.73
CA SER A 138 8.68 -11.44 -9.14
C SER A 138 7.27 -11.02 -9.59
N LEU A 139 6.59 -11.84 -10.39
CA LEU A 139 5.20 -11.56 -10.80
C LEU A 139 4.26 -11.53 -9.59
N ARG A 140 4.44 -12.46 -8.65
CA ARG A 140 3.67 -12.50 -7.41
C ARG A 140 3.90 -11.26 -6.55
N ALA A 141 5.15 -10.84 -6.39
CA ALA A 141 5.52 -9.62 -5.68
C ALA A 141 4.89 -8.38 -6.33
N LEU A 142 4.89 -8.32 -7.66
CA LEU A 142 4.24 -7.26 -8.42
C LEU A 142 2.74 -7.19 -8.14
N ILE A 143 2.05 -8.33 -8.16
CA ILE A 143 0.61 -8.42 -7.87
C ILE A 143 0.33 -7.98 -6.43
N SER A 144 1.14 -8.42 -5.47
CA SER A 144 1.04 -8.04 -4.05
C SER A 144 1.19 -6.52 -3.87
N PHE A 145 2.27 -5.95 -4.39
CA PHE A 145 2.55 -4.51 -4.35
C PHE A 145 1.42 -3.68 -4.96
N LEU A 146 0.94 -4.08 -6.14
CA LEU A 146 -0.19 -3.44 -6.81
C LEU A 146 -1.47 -3.50 -5.96
N CYS A 147 -1.78 -4.67 -5.40
CA CYS A 147 -2.97 -4.87 -4.60
C CYS A 147 -2.98 -4.00 -3.34
N VAL A 148 -1.87 -3.94 -2.61
CA VAL A 148 -1.69 -3.09 -1.42
C VAL A 148 -1.81 -1.61 -1.79
N SER A 149 -1.09 -1.18 -2.82
CA SER A 149 -1.04 0.22 -3.24
C SER A 149 -2.40 0.71 -3.77
N LEU A 150 -3.07 -0.08 -4.62
CA LEU A 150 -4.40 0.23 -5.14
C LEU A 150 -5.45 0.23 -4.03
N ALA A 151 -5.40 -0.72 -3.10
CA ALA A 151 -6.33 -0.76 -1.98
C ALA A 151 -6.20 0.50 -1.12
N ALA A 152 -4.97 0.89 -0.78
CA ALA A 152 -4.70 2.09 0.00
C ALA A 152 -5.11 3.37 -0.74
N ALA A 153 -4.75 3.52 -2.02
CA ALA A 153 -5.16 4.64 -2.85
C ALA A 153 -6.69 4.72 -3.03
N SER A 154 -7.37 3.57 -3.05
CA SER A 154 -8.83 3.53 -3.14
C SER A 154 -9.53 4.04 -1.87
N VAL A 155 -8.90 3.89 -0.70
CA VAL A 155 -9.37 4.49 0.56
C VAL A 155 -9.15 6.00 0.53
N ALA A 156 -7.99 6.46 0.08
CA ALA A 156 -7.68 7.89 -0.04
C ALA A 156 -8.68 8.60 -0.97
N SER A 157 -8.91 8.05 -2.16
CA SER A 157 -9.90 8.58 -3.10
C SER A 157 -11.35 8.51 -2.59
N ALA A 158 -11.70 7.51 -1.76
CA ALA A 158 -13.01 7.46 -1.11
C ALA A 158 -13.14 8.55 -0.02
N SER A 159 -12.07 8.79 0.75
CA SER A 159 -12.02 9.89 1.73
C SER A 159 -12.15 11.25 1.06
N ASP A 160 -11.45 11.48 -0.05
CA ASP A 160 -11.56 12.73 -0.81
C ASP A 160 -12.98 12.97 -1.33
N ARG A 161 -13.63 11.90 -1.83
CA ARG A 161 -15.03 11.97 -2.25
C ARG A 161 -15.97 12.25 -1.09
N ALA A 162 -15.78 11.60 0.07
CA ALA A 162 -16.58 11.88 1.26
C ALA A 162 -16.41 13.34 1.74
N LYS A 163 -15.21 13.90 1.61
CA LYS A 163 -14.93 15.31 1.93
C LYS A 163 -15.58 16.28 0.94
N LYS A 164 -15.60 15.96 -0.36
CA LYS A 164 -16.37 16.74 -1.35
C LYS A 164 -17.87 16.66 -1.07
N GLY A 165 -18.39 15.47 -0.77
CA GLY A 165 -19.78 15.27 -0.36
C GLY A 165 -20.13 16.08 0.90
N GLN A 166 -19.22 16.16 1.88
CA GLN A 166 -19.39 17.06 3.04
C GLN A 166 -19.58 18.53 2.64
N GLN A 167 -18.82 19.02 1.67
CA GLN A 167 -18.95 20.41 1.18
C GLN A 167 -20.27 20.64 0.45
N GLU A 168 -20.80 19.62 -0.23
CA GLU A 168 -22.11 19.68 -0.88
C GLU A 168 -23.24 19.63 0.16
N ILE A 169 -23.17 18.72 1.12
CA ILE A 169 -24.13 18.60 2.22
C ILE A 169 -24.16 19.90 3.03
N LEU A 170 -23.02 20.55 3.25
CA LEU A 170 -22.95 21.87 3.91
C LEU A 170 -23.85 22.92 3.23
N LYS A 171 -24.01 22.87 1.91
CA LYS A 171 -24.90 23.77 1.17
C LYS A 171 -26.38 23.45 1.39
N LEU A 172 -26.69 22.20 1.71
CA LEU A 172 -28.05 21.69 1.96
C LEU A 172 -28.49 21.86 3.43
N VAL A 173 -27.57 22.18 4.35
CA VAL A 173 -27.90 22.40 5.76
C VAL A 173 -28.75 23.67 5.88
N HIS A 174 -30.00 23.48 6.32
CA HIS A 174 -30.87 24.59 6.66
C HIS A 174 -30.53 25.06 8.08
N ALA A 175 -29.76 26.14 8.19
CA ALA A 175 -29.49 26.78 9.47
C ALA A 175 -30.54 27.87 9.72
N SER A 176 -31.42 27.60 10.68
CA SER A 176 -32.61 28.41 10.96
C SER A 176 -32.28 29.73 11.66
N THR A 177 -31.12 29.80 12.34
CA THR A 177 -30.65 31.01 13.05
C THR A 177 -29.21 31.38 12.72
N VAL A 178 -28.86 32.67 12.90
CA VAL A 178 -27.48 33.18 12.71
C VAL A 178 -26.50 32.55 13.71
N GLN A 179 -26.97 32.27 14.94
CA GLN A 179 -26.20 31.58 15.98
C GLN A 179 -25.81 30.15 15.54
N GLU A 180 -26.77 29.38 15.01
CA GLU A 180 -26.52 28.04 14.48
C GLU A 180 -25.50 28.05 13.33
N LYS A 181 -25.53 29.06 12.46
CA LYS A 181 -24.54 29.20 11.38
C LYS A 181 -23.13 29.40 11.91
N ILE A 182 -22.96 30.23 12.95
CA ILE A 182 -21.65 30.50 13.57
C ILE A 182 -21.12 29.25 14.29
N GLU A 183 -21.98 28.56 15.05
CA GLU A 183 -21.62 27.30 15.72
C GLU A 183 -21.23 26.22 14.72
N LEU A 184 -21.97 26.08 13.61
CA LEU A 184 -21.67 25.10 12.57
C LEU A 184 -20.32 25.39 11.87
N LEU A 185 -20.02 26.66 11.58
CA LEU A 185 -18.73 27.08 11.01
C LEU A 185 -17.56 26.80 11.97
N LEU A 186 -17.71 27.11 13.26
CA LEU A 186 -16.72 26.75 14.28
C LEU A 186 -16.55 25.24 14.38
N PHE A 187 -17.64 24.48 14.36
CA PHE A 187 -17.61 23.03 14.45
C PHE A 187 -16.88 22.39 13.26
N ILE A 188 -17.14 22.86 12.03
CA ILE A 188 -16.43 22.42 10.81
C ILE A 188 -14.95 22.76 10.91
N LYS A 189 -14.60 23.96 11.39
CA LYS A 189 -13.19 24.37 11.53
C LYS A 189 -12.44 23.46 12.50
N VAL A 190 -13.08 23.06 13.60
CA VAL A 190 -12.51 22.15 14.60
C VAL A 190 -12.41 20.70 14.07
N HIS A 191 -13.39 20.26 13.27
CA HIS A 191 -13.50 18.86 12.81
C HIS A 191 -13.04 18.67 11.36
N ASN A 192 -12.29 19.63 10.79
CA ASN A 192 -11.81 19.57 9.42
C ASN A 192 -10.71 18.49 9.31
N CYS A 193 -11.15 17.25 9.08
CA CYS A 193 -10.23 16.14 8.90
C CYS A 193 -9.46 16.34 7.57
N PRO A 194 -8.11 16.29 7.59
CA PRO A 194 -7.35 16.25 6.36
C PRO A 194 -7.71 14.99 5.56
N PRO A 195 -7.57 15.01 4.23
CA PRO A 195 -7.80 13.83 3.40
C PRO A 195 -6.94 12.67 3.92
N LEU A 196 -7.57 11.50 4.12
CA LEU A 196 -6.89 10.31 4.59
C LEU A 196 -5.93 9.81 3.50
N VAL A 197 -4.64 9.90 3.74
CA VAL A 197 -3.62 9.24 2.92
C VAL A 197 -2.94 8.22 3.82
N LEU A 198 -3.12 6.94 3.49
CA LEU A 198 -2.48 5.86 4.21
C LEU A 198 -0.98 5.87 3.92
N SER A 199 -0.18 5.76 4.98
CA SER A 199 1.27 5.66 4.90
C SER A 199 1.78 4.31 5.43
N ALA A 200 2.89 3.84 4.86
CA ALA A 200 3.71 2.79 5.44
C ALA A 200 4.93 3.41 6.12
N GLY A 201 5.00 3.23 7.44
CA GLY A 201 6.06 3.72 8.32
C GLY A 201 6.30 5.24 8.30
N GLY A 202 5.35 6.05 7.81
CA GLY A 202 5.54 7.49 7.59
C GLY A 202 6.53 7.84 6.45
N CYS A 203 7.09 6.85 5.76
CA CYS A 203 8.05 7.04 4.68
C CYS A 203 7.42 6.93 3.29
N ILE A 204 6.43 6.04 3.14
CA ILE A 204 5.79 5.75 1.87
C ILE A 204 4.32 6.14 1.96
N TYR A 205 3.89 7.09 1.13
CA TYR A 205 2.48 7.48 1.02
C TYR A 205 1.86 6.79 -0.19
N PHE A 206 0.81 5.99 0.04
CA PHE A 206 0.17 5.22 -1.02
C PHE A 206 -0.74 6.10 -1.87
N THR A 207 -0.16 6.69 -2.91
CA THR A 207 -0.86 7.45 -3.94
C THR A 207 -0.80 6.71 -5.28
N ASN A 208 -1.69 7.05 -6.21
CA ASN A 208 -1.59 6.55 -7.59
C ASN A 208 -0.25 6.92 -8.24
N SER A 209 0.35 8.06 -7.86
CA SER A 209 1.67 8.47 -8.33
C SER A 209 2.80 7.57 -7.82
N LEU A 210 2.72 7.08 -6.58
CA LEU A 210 3.71 6.14 -6.03
C LEU A 210 3.79 4.86 -6.86
N ILE A 211 2.65 4.33 -7.30
CA ILE A 211 2.61 3.14 -8.16
C ILE A 211 3.44 3.38 -9.42
N PHE A 212 3.19 4.49 -10.11
CA PHE A 212 3.92 4.84 -11.32
C PHE A 212 5.42 5.04 -11.07
N THR A 213 5.79 5.74 -9.99
CA THR A 213 7.19 5.93 -9.60
C THR A 213 7.90 4.62 -9.31
N ALA A 214 7.25 3.66 -8.64
CA ALA A 214 7.83 2.35 -8.35
C ALA A 214 8.08 1.55 -9.64
N PHE A 215 7.12 1.52 -10.58
CA PHE A 215 7.32 0.89 -11.88
C PHE A 215 8.46 1.52 -12.67
N CYS A 216 8.49 2.86 -12.75
CA CYS A 216 9.57 3.56 -13.45
C CYS A 216 10.92 3.30 -12.81
N SER A 217 11.00 3.29 -11.47
CA SER A 217 12.27 3.05 -10.75
C SER A 217 12.80 1.65 -11.00
N VAL A 218 11.91 0.64 -10.98
CA VAL A 218 12.29 -0.75 -11.27
C VAL A 218 12.76 -0.88 -12.72
N LEU A 219 12.04 -0.31 -13.68
CA LEU A 219 12.45 -0.30 -15.09
C LEU A 219 13.80 0.42 -15.30
N THR A 220 13.98 1.59 -14.69
CA THR A 220 15.24 2.35 -14.80
C THR A 220 16.41 1.59 -14.19
N TYR A 221 16.23 0.96 -13.02
CA TYR A 221 17.28 0.15 -12.40
C TYR A 221 17.63 -1.08 -13.25
N SER A 222 16.62 -1.76 -13.80
CA SER A 222 16.81 -2.91 -14.68
C SER A 222 17.44 -2.58 -16.04
N LEU A 223 17.37 -1.32 -16.50
CA LEU A 223 18.02 -0.86 -17.73
C LEU A 223 19.45 -0.34 -17.50
N LEU A 224 19.81 -0.06 -16.24
CA LEU A 224 21.14 0.44 -15.84
C LEU A 224 22.13 -0.67 -15.49
N MET A 225 21.62 -1.83 -15.06
CA MET A 225 22.39 -3.06 -14.82
C MET A 225 22.49 -3.88 -16.09
#